data_AF-A0A7V2HXQ3-F1
#
_entry.id   AF-A0A7V2HXQ3-F1
#
_cell.length_a   1.000
_cell.length_b   1.000
_cell.length_c   1.000
_cell.angle_alpha   90.00
_cell.angle_beta   90.00
_cell.angle_gamma   90.00
#
_symmetry.space_group_name_H-M   'P 1'
#
loop_
_entity.id
_entity.type
_entity.pdbx_description
1 polymer ?
#
loop_
_entity_poly.entity_id
_entity_poly.type
_entity_poly.pdbx_seq_one_letter_code
_entity_poly.pdbx_strand_id
1 'polypeptide(L)'
;MILLLSCQKNLKDIDISEYKKAIYFYELKNYDSTIYYLKNFLRKVPRYKEISDTIINAHFLLAKALEEKKEYETTLFVYNELIKYIQKTYGYNSRLENEVYKKMTEIYEKMGLKERANEIRKKIKN
;
A
#
# COMPACT_ATOMS: atom_id res chain seq x y z
N MET A 1 -22.45 31.07 12.38
CA MET A 1 -21.18 30.36 12.64
C MET A 1 -21.49 28.88 12.72
N ILE A 2 -21.39 28.15 11.60
CA ILE A 2 -21.67 26.71 11.58
C ILE A 2 -20.43 26.00 12.12
N LEU A 3 -20.52 25.52 13.37
CA LEU A 3 -19.59 24.56 13.93
C LEU A 3 -19.74 23.26 13.11
N LEU A 4 -18.95 23.12 12.06
CA LEU A 4 -18.69 21.83 11.45
C LEU A 4 -17.98 20.99 12.52
N LEU A 5 -18.76 20.14 13.20
CA LEU A 5 -18.28 18.99 13.93
C LEU A 5 -17.33 18.22 13.02
N SER A 6 -16.04 18.50 13.14
CA SER A 6 -15.01 17.66 12.55
C SER A 6 -15.06 16.35 13.31
N CYS A 7 -15.87 15.41 12.83
CA CYS A 7 -15.70 13.99 13.11
C CYS A 7 -14.28 13.61 12.67
N GLN A 8 -13.32 13.81 13.56
CA GLN A 8 -12.04 13.12 13.59
C GLN A 8 -12.35 11.76 14.18
N LYS A 9 -12.63 10.78 13.31
CA LYS A 9 -12.59 9.38 13.70
C LYS A 9 -11.13 9.04 13.94
N ASN A 10 -10.68 9.22 15.18
CA ASN A 10 -9.41 8.71 15.66
C ASN A 10 -9.27 7.23 15.25
N LEU A 11 -8.07 6.80 14.90
CA LEU A 11 -7.70 5.40 14.59
C LEU A 11 -8.32 4.32 15.49
N LYS A 12 -8.70 4.69 16.73
CA LYS A 12 -9.41 3.83 17.70
C LYS A 12 -10.72 3.24 17.15
N ASP A 13 -11.29 3.80 16.09
CA ASP A 13 -12.55 3.32 15.49
C ASP A 13 -12.36 2.40 14.28
N ILE A 14 -11.13 2.21 13.77
CA ILE A 14 -10.87 1.31 12.65
C ILE A 14 -10.56 -0.07 13.21
N ASP A 15 -11.49 -1.01 13.04
CA ASP A 15 -11.28 -2.42 13.37
C ASP A 15 -10.10 -3.01 12.56
N ILE A 16 -8.99 -3.28 13.25
CA ILE A 16 -7.77 -3.89 12.70
C ILE A 16 -7.78 -5.43 12.74
N SER A 17 -8.89 -6.07 13.13
CA SER A 17 -9.02 -7.53 13.19
C SER A 17 -8.69 -8.18 11.85
N GLU A 18 -9.22 -7.63 10.76
CA GLU A 18 -8.96 -8.11 9.40
C GLU A 18 -7.48 -7.96 9.01
N TYR A 19 -6.84 -6.84 9.38
CA TYR A 19 -5.41 -6.64 9.17
C TYR A 19 -4.56 -7.66 9.96
N LYS A 20 -4.91 -7.95 11.21
CA LYS A 20 -4.22 -8.96 12.03
C LYS A 20 -4.35 -10.37 11.43
N LYS A 21 -5.54 -10.75 10.95
CA LYS A 21 -5.74 -12.03 10.24
C LYS A 21 -4.88 -12.11 8.97
N ALA A 22 -4.81 -11.01 8.21
CA ALA A 22 -3.98 -10.98 7.01
C ALA A 22 -2.50 -11.25 7.29
N ILE A 23 -1.95 -10.66 8.36
CA ILE A 23 -0.57 -10.94 8.81
C ILE A 23 -0.42 -12.43 9.13
N TYR A 24 -1.32 -12.99 9.94
CA TYR A 24 -1.29 -14.41 10.30
C TYR A 24 -1.27 -15.33 9.08
N PHE A 25 -2.15 -15.09 8.10
CA PHE A 25 -2.19 -15.89 6.87
C PHE A 25 -0.97 -15.66 5.97
N TYR A 26 -0.37 -14.48 6.01
CA TYR A 26 0.85 -14.19 5.24
C TYR A 26 2.03 -15.01 5.77
N GLU A 27 2.18 -15.12 7.09
CA GLU A 27 3.20 -15.97 7.72
C GLU A 27 3.02 -17.46 7.37
N LEU A 28 1.76 -17.89 7.17
CA LEU A 28 1.44 -19.23 6.68
C LEU A 28 1.59 -19.40 5.16
N LYS A 29 2.05 -18.37 4.43
CA LYS A 29 2.11 -18.31 2.96
C LYS A 29 0.77 -18.57 2.27
N ASN A 30 -0.34 -18.33 2.98
CA ASN A 30 -1.69 -18.40 2.41
C ASN A 30 -2.07 -17.03 1.83
N TYR A 31 -1.49 -16.72 0.67
CA TYR A 31 -1.59 -15.40 0.04
C TYR A 31 -3.02 -15.05 -0.39
N ASP A 32 -3.85 -16.03 -0.77
CA ASP A 32 -5.26 -15.81 -1.09
C ASP A 32 -6.04 -15.25 0.11
N SER A 33 -5.84 -15.87 1.29
CA SER A 33 -6.47 -15.40 2.52
C SER A 33 -5.90 -14.03 2.92
N THR A 34 -4.58 -13.82 2.82
CA THR A 34 -3.97 -12.51 3.08
C THR A 34 -4.60 -11.42 2.22
N ILE A 35 -4.72 -11.64 0.91
CA ILE A 35 -5.30 -10.67 -0.03
C ILE A 35 -6.76 -10.40 0.31
N TYR A 36 -7.55 -11.44 0.60
CA TYR A 36 -8.96 -11.31 0.99
C TYR A 36 -9.12 -10.39 2.20
N TYR A 37 -8.40 -10.67 3.28
CA TYR A 37 -8.48 -9.91 4.52
C TYR A 37 -7.97 -8.47 4.36
N LEU A 38 -6.91 -8.25 3.57
CA LEU A 38 -6.40 -6.91 3.30
C LEU A 38 -7.36 -6.07 2.46
N LYS A 39 -7.96 -6.64 1.41
CA LYS A 39 -8.99 -5.94 0.62
C LYS A 39 -10.18 -5.55 1.49
N ASN A 40 -10.62 -6.43 2.38
CA ASN A 40 -11.69 -6.14 3.33
C ASN A 40 -11.32 -5.05 4.33
N PHE A 41 -10.10 -5.08 4.87
CA PHE A 41 -9.58 -4.05 5.76
C PHE A 41 -9.53 -2.69 5.06
N LEU A 42 -8.87 -2.62 3.90
CA LEU A 42 -8.67 -1.37 3.14
C LEU A 42 -9.99 -0.77 2.63
N ARG A 43 -11.02 -1.59 2.35
CA ARG A 43 -12.36 -1.10 1.98
C ARG A 43 -13.05 -0.32 3.11
N LYS A 44 -12.71 -0.62 4.37
CA LYS A 44 -13.26 0.05 5.56
C LYS A 44 -12.50 1.33 5.93
N VAL A 45 -11.33 1.56 5.34
CA VAL A 45 -10.50 2.74 5.62
C VAL A 45 -11.15 4.00 5.03
N PRO A 46 -11.46 5.02 5.83
CA PRO A 46 -12.01 6.27 5.33
C PRO A 46 -11.05 6.93 4.34
N ARG A 47 -11.54 7.29 3.15
CA ARG A 47 -10.70 7.74 2.03
C ARG A 47 -9.85 8.98 2.31
N TYR A 48 -10.17 9.83 3.30
CA TYR A 48 -9.63 11.21 3.32
C TYR A 48 -9.16 11.83 4.64
N LYS A 49 -9.28 11.19 5.82
CA LYS A 49 -9.01 11.92 7.08
C LYS A 49 -7.86 11.43 7.96
N GLU A 50 -7.54 10.13 8.01
CA GLU A 50 -6.42 9.66 8.85
C GLU A 50 -5.66 8.55 8.12
N ILE A 51 -4.42 8.86 7.71
CA ILE A 51 -3.47 7.88 7.18
C ILE A 51 -2.59 7.47 8.36
N SER A 52 -2.62 6.20 8.71
CA SER A 52 -1.72 5.62 9.70
C SER A 52 -0.71 4.70 9.05
N ASP A 53 0.38 4.45 9.77
CA ASP A 53 1.36 3.41 9.44
C ASP A 53 0.68 2.06 9.18
N THR A 54 -0.41 1.74 9.89
CA THR A 54 -1.20 0.51 9.66
C THR A 54 -1.76 0.44 8.24
N ILE A 55 -2.30 1.53 7.70
CA ILE A 55 -2.88 1.57 6.36
C ILE A 55 -1.77 1.44 5.30
N ILE A 56 -0.64 2.12 5.52
CA ILE A 56 0.55 2.01 4.67
C ILE A 56 1.09 0.57 4.66
N ASN A 57 1.24 -0.03 5.85
CA ASN A 57 1.70 -1.41 6.00
C ASN A 57 0.74 -2.41 5.36
N ALA A 58 -0.57 -2.19 5.45
CA ALA A 58 -1.57 -3.01 4.78
C ALA A 58 -1.45 -2.99 3.26
N HIS A 59 -1.21 -1.82 2.65
CA HIS A 59 -0.95 -1.73 1.20
C HIS A 59 0.36 -2.42 0.82
N PHE A 60 1.43 -2.25 1.60
CA PHE A 60 2.69 -2.96 1.37
C PHE A 60 2.52 -4.47 1.41
N LEU A 61 1.82 -4.99 2.43
CA LEU A 61 1.59 -6.42 2.59
C LEU A 61 0.72 -6.96 1.45
N LEU A 62 -0.28 -6.19 1.00
CA LEU A 62 -1.13 -6.56 -0.12
C LEU A 62 -0.31 -6.67 -1.41
N ALA A 63 0.51 -5.67 -1.69
CA ALA A 63 1.39 -5.68 -2.85
C ALA A 63 2.36 -6.86 -2.81
N LYS A 64 2.98 -7.14 -1.65
CA LYS A 64 3.85 -8.32 -1.47
C LYS A 64 3.10 -9.63 -1.75
N ALA A 65 1.91 -9.82 -1.18
CA ALA A 65 1.12 -11.04 -1.39
C ALA A 65 0.71 -11.23 -2.86
N LEU A 66 0.38 -10.15 -3.57
CA LEU A 66 0.10 -10.18 -5.00
C LEU A 66 1.36 -10.50 -5.82
N GLU A 67 2.52 -9.96 -5.43
CA GLU A 67 3.80 -10.22 -6.07
C GLU A 67 4.21 -11.70 -5.94
N GLU A 68 4.01 -12.30 -4.76
CA GLU A 68 4.23 -13.74 -4.52
C GLU A 68 3.34 -14.61 -5.43
N LYS A 69 2.12 -14.15 -5.71
CA LYS A 69 1.21 -14.77 -6.70
C LYS A 69 1.54 -14.43 -8.15
N LYS A 70 2.58 -13.64 -8.42
CA LYS A 70 2.96 -13.11 -9.74
C LYS A 70 1.86 -12.27 -10.41
N GLU A 71 0.95 -11.69 -9.63
CA GLU A 71 -0.07 -10.75 -10.10
C GLU A 71 0.54 -9.34 -10.23
N TYR A 72 1.51 -9.20 -11.13
CA TYR A 72 2.37 -8.02 -11.22
C TYR A 72 1.64 -6.72 -11.58
N GLU A 73 0.68 -6.77 -12.50
CA GLU A 73 -0.11 -5.59 -12.86
C GLU A 73 -0.93 -5.07 -11.67
N THR A 74 -1.62 -5.96 -10.97
CA THR A 74 -2.35 -5.63 -9.73
C THR A 74 -1.40 -5.10 -8.65
N THR A 75 -0.20 -5.66 -8.54
CA THR A 75 0.82 -5.21 -7.59
C THR A 75 1.23 -3.76 -7.88
N LEU A 76 1.51 -3.43 -9.13
CA LEU A 76 1.85 -2.07 -9.56
C LEU A 76 0.70 -1.09 -9.32
N PHE A 77 -0.55 -1.51 -9.53
CA PHE A 77 -1.73 -0.70 -9.19
C PHE A 77 -1.76 -0.36 -7.68
N VAL A 78 -1.55 -1.35 -6.81
CA VAL A 78 -1.51 -1.13 -5.35
C VAL A 78 -0.36 -0.20 -4.95
N TYR A 79 0.82 -0.33 -5.57
CA TYR A 79 1.94 0.57 -5.30
C TYR A 79 1.68 2.01 -5.74
N ASN A 80 1.02 2.22 -6.87
CA ASN A 80 0.62 3.57 -7.29
C ASN A 80 -0.35 4.22 -6.30
N GLU A 81 -1.30 3.47 -5.76
CA GLU A 81 -2.20 3.97 -4.70
C GLU A 81 -1.42 4.27 -3.41
N LEU A 82 -0.51 3.38 -3.01
CA LEU A 82 0.34 3.58 -1.84
C LEU A 82 1.20 4.83 -1.93
N ILE A 83 1.78 5.14 -3.10
CA ILE A 83 2.57 6.36 -3.30
C ILE A 83 1.73 7.61 -2.99
N LYS A 84 0.45 7.65 -3.39
CA LYS A 84 -0.45 8.79 -3.08
C LYS A 84 -0.62 8.96 -1.57
N TYR A 85 -0.75 7.85 -0.83
CA TYR A 85 -0.82 7.88 0.63
C TYR A 85 0.49 8.37 1.25
N ILE A 86 1.63 7.84 0.80
CA ILE A 86 2.96 8.22 1.29
C ILE A 86 3.21 9.71 1.07
N GLN A 87 2.96 10.22 -0.14
CA GLN A 87 3.19 11.63 -0.47
C GLN A 87 2.31 12.56 0.37
N LYS A 88 1.07 12.16 0.67
CA LYS A 88 0.17 12.94 1.53
C LYS A 88 0.63 12.94 2.99
N THR A 89 1.23 11.86 3.48
CA THR A 89 1.64 11.71 4.89
C THR A 89 3.04 12.26 5.17
N TYR A 90 4.00 11.97 4.29
CA TYR A 90 5.42 12.25 4.51
C TYR A 90 6.03 13.21 3.48
N GLY A 91 5.24 13.71 2.53
CA GLY A 91 5.71 14.56 1.45
C GLY A 91 6.38 13.80 0.29
N TYR A 92 6.68 14.54 -0.76
CA TYR A 92 7.32 14.03 -1.98
C TYR A 92 8.80 13.71 -1.76
N ASN A 93 9.29 12.69 -2.46
CA ASN A 93 10.66 12.15 -2.40
C ASN A 93 11.05 11.64 -1.00
N SER A 94 10.07 11.20 -0.21
CA SER A 94 10.35 10.57 1.07
C SER A 94 11.10 9.25 0.87
N ARG A 95 11.85 8.81 1.88
CA ARG A 95 12.53 7.50 1.86
C ARG A 95 11.57 6.37 1.49
N LEU A 96 10.36 6.40 2.03
CA LEU A 96 9.36 5.37 1.79
C LEU A 96 8.84 5.38 0.35
N GLU A 97 8.66 6.57 -0.24
CA GLU A 97 8.29 6.69 -1.66
C GLU A 97 9.38 6.09 -2.56
N ASN A 98 10.64 6.41 -2.28
CA ASN A 98 11.79 5.84 -3.00
C ASN A 98 11.86 4.32 -2.88
N GLU A 99 11.56 3.77 -1.69
CA GLU A 99 11.47 2.31 -1.48
C GLU A 99 10.36 1.68 -2.34
N VAL A 100 9.20 2.32 -2.49
CA VAL A 100 8.14 1.83 -3.39
C VAL A 100 8.57 1.88 -4.86
N TYR A 101 9.20 2.98 -5.32
CA TYR A 101 9.70 3.05 -6.70
C TYR A 101 10.77 1.99 -7.00
N LYS A 102 11.65 1.66 -6.04
CA LYS A 102 12.60 0.54 -6.19
C LYS A 102 11.87 -0.78 -6.43
N LYS A 103 10.85 -1.09 -5.64
CA LYS A 103 10.04 -2.31 -5.82
C LYS A 103 9.28 -2.35 -7.14
N MET A 104 8.70 -1.23 -7.56
CA MET A 104 8.08 -1.13 -8.88
C MET A 104 9.08 -1.36 -10.02
N THR A 105 10.32 -0.86 -9.87
CA THR A 105 11.40 -1.10 -10.84
C THR A 105 11.70 -2.60 -10.95
N GLU A 106 11.87 -3.29 -9.82
CA GLU A 106 12.09 -4.74 -9.77
C GLU A 106 10.95 -5.52 -10.41
N ILE A 107 9.69 -5.13 -10.20
CA ILE A 107 8.53 -5.77 -10.82
C ILE A 107 8.53 -5.57 -12.35
N TYR A 108 8.77 -4.36 -12.83
CA TYR A 108 8.86 -4.12 -14.28
C TYR A 108 9.99 -4.94 -14.91
N GLU A 109 11.12 -5.12 -14.22
CA GLU A 109 12.21 -6.00 -14.67
C GLU A 109 11.77 -7.47 -14.71
N LYS A 110 11.06 -7.97 -13.69
CA LYS A 110 10.47 -9.33 -13.67
C LYS A 110 9.47 -9.55 -14.81
N MET A 111 8.77 -8.51 -15.24
CA MET A 111 7.87 -8.53 -16.40
C MET A 111 8.60 -8.40 -17.75
N GLY A 112 9.91 -8.18 -17.77
CA GLY A 112 10.69 -7.94 -18.99
C GLY A 112 10.56 -6.52 -19.57
N LEU A 113 9.91 -5.60 -18.85
CA LEU A 113 9.60 -4.24 -19.29
C LEU A 113 10.72 -3.25 -18.91
N LYS A 114 11.91 -3.43 -19.51
CA LYS A 114 13.13 -2.67 -19.19
C LYS A 114 12.96 -1.15 -19.33
N GLU A 115 12.26 -0.69 -20.35
CA GLU A 115 12.02 0.74 -20.58
C GLU A 115 11.20 1.35 -19.43
N ARG A 116 10.13 0.67 -19.00
CA ARG A 116 9.32 1.07 -17.86
C ARG A 116 10.10 1.07 -16.56
N ALA A 117 10.94 0.05 -16.33
CA ALA A 117 11.83 0.01 -15.18
C ALA A 117 12.76 1.23 -15.15
N ASN A 118 13.34 1.61 -16.29
CA ASN A 118 14.19 2.80 -16.40
C ASN A 118 13.42 4.12 -16.17
N GLU A 119 12.16 4.22 -16.62
CA GLU A 119 11.31 5.38 -16.32
C GLU A 119 11.06 5.54 -14.81
N ILE A 120 10.78 4.44 -14.11
CA ILE A 120 10.57 4.47 -12.65
C ILE A 120 11.87 4.77 -11.91
N ARG A 121 13.00 4.21 -12.35
CA ARG A 121 14.32 4.44 -11.74
C ARG A 121 14.69 5.92 -11.68
N LYS A 122 14.31 6.70 -12.70
CA LYS A 122 14.53 8.17 -12.75
C LYS A 122 13.74 8.94 -11.68
N LYS A 123 12.70 8.34 -11.09
CA LYS A 123 11.89 8.96 -10.02
C LYS A 123 12.53 8.81 -8.63
N ILE A 124 13.49 7.90 -8.47
CA ILE A 124 14.19 7.70 -7.20
C ILE A 124 15.20 8.83 -7.02
N LYS A 125 15.01 9.68 -6.01
CA LYS A 125 15.98 10.74 -5.66
C LYS A 125 16.86 10.30 -4.49
N ASN A 126 18.15 10.61 -4.55
CA ASN A 126 19.09 10.40 -3.45
C ASN A 126 18.92 11.48 -2.38
#